data_AF-A0A161XYK6-F1
#
_entry.id   AF-A0A161XYK6-F1
#
_cell.length_a   1.000
_cell.length_b   1.000
_cell.length_c   1.000
_cell.angle_alpha   90.00
_cell.angle_beta   90.00
_cell.angle_gamma   90.00
#
_symmetry.space_group_name_H-M   'P 1'
#
loop_
_entity.id
_entity.type
_entity.pdbx_description
1 polymer ?
#
loop_
_entity_poly.entity_id
_entity_poly.type
_entity_poly.pdbx_seq_one_letter_code
_entity_poly.pdbx_strand_id
1 'polypeptide(L)'
;MNKPDKPSNHTTNFVLEKQKEEELIHDVLLLLQNLIAREEVTVKLVLDALYQVGSINLINQKFRSRTLNRSLKLISKTSKPVFRIFAWRWFNKNGSQLITNWLQSQVTFKSTEQPQAAKAELVLENPEINLNYPPKPQYQLQEVKHLRSQVTLLTGILAGVVTVFGGSFIWLGSSLERSHMERIVELQTQVKTLEASVNEP
;
A
#
# COMPACT_ATOMS: atom_id res chain seq x y z
N MET A 1 34.12 -19.62 52.46
CA MET A 1 34.71 -18.42 51.82
C MET A 1 34.24 -18.42 50.36
N ASN A 2 33.04 -17.89 50.08
CA ASN A 2 32.49 -17.88 48.72
C ASN A 2 33.04 -16.68 47.96
N LYS A 3 33.80 -16.97 46.90
CA LYS A 3 34.33 -15.97 45.96
C LYS A 3 33.15 -15.48 45.11
N PRO A 4 32.91 -14.17 44.96
CA PRO A 4 31.83 -13.71 44.11
C PRO A 4 32.20 -13.89 42.64
N ASP A 5 31.41 -14.68 41.93
CA ASP A 5 31.49 -14.82 40.48
C ASP A 5 31.28 -13.46 39.81
N LYS A 6 32.22 -13.08 38.95
CA LYS A 6 32.26 -11.81 38.21
C LYS A 6 31.36 -11.90 36.98
N PRO A 7 30.16 -11.29 36.94
CA PRO A 7 29.24 -11.40 35.81
C PRO A 7 29.22 -10.14 34.91
N SER A 8 30.27 -9.29 34.95
CA SER A 8 30.15 -7.91 34.46
C SER A 8 30.74 -7.61 33.08
N ASN A 9 31.60 -8.47 32.50
CA ASN A 9 32.31 -8.07 31.27
C ASN A 9 31.49 -8.32 29.99
N HIS A 10 30.73 -9.41 29.90
CA HIS A 10 30.03 -9.80 28.67
C HIS A 10 28.80 -8.92 28.38
N THR A 11 28.02 -8.59 29.42
CA THR A 11 26.81 -7.75 29.28
C THR A 11 27.17 -6.32 28.88
N THR A 12 28.26 -5.77 29.41
CA THR A 12 28.73 -4.42 29.06
C THR A 12 29.25 -4.35 27.62
N ASN A 13 29.97 -5.37 27.16
CA ASN A 13 30.43 -5.45 25.76
C ASN A 13 29.25 -5.57 24.79
N PHE A 14 28.24 -6.40 25.09
CA PHE A 14 27.05 -6.54 24.24
C PHE A 14 26.24 -5.24 24.12
N VAL A 15 26.08 -4.49 25.22
CA VAL A 15 25.39 -3.19 25.19
C VAL A 15 26.18 -2.16 24.36
N LEU A 16 27.51 -2.16 24.48
CA LEU A 16 28.39 -1.26 23.74
C LEU A 16 28.42 -1.59 22.24
N GLU A 17 28.45 -2.88 21.89
CA GLU A 17 28.34 -3.36 20.50
C GLU A 17 27.00 -2.98 19.87
N LYS A 18 25.89 -3.12 20.62
CA LYS A 18 24.56 -2.67 20.15
C LYS A 18 24.46 -1.17 19.95
N GLN A 19 25.01 -0.37 20.86
CA GLN A 19 25.02 1.09 20.70
C GLN A 19 25.81 1.50 19.46
N LYS A 20 26.97 0.86 19.24
CA LYS A 20 27.78 1.09 18.05
C LYS A 20 27.06 0.67 16.77
N GLU A 21 26.30 -0.44 16.80
CA GLU A 21 25.48 -0.86 15.67
C GLU A 21 24.36 0.15 15.37
N GLU A 22 23.68 0.68 16.39
CA GLU A 22 22.65 1.69 16.24
C GLU A 22 23.20 3.00 15.64
N GLU A 23 24.38 3.44 16.07
CA GLU A 23 25.09 4.59 15.48
C GLU A 23 25.41 4.36 14.00
N LEU A 24 25.95 3.19 13.65
CA LEU A 24 26.29 2.86 12.25
C LEU A 24 25.04 2.80 11.36
N ILE A 25 23.93 2.23 11.86
CA ILE A 25 22.66 2.20 11.13
C ILE A 25 22.07 3.61 10.97
N HIS A 26 22.22 4.47 11.98
CA HIS A 26 21.83 5.88 11.89
C HIS A 26 22.64 6.63 10.83
N ASP A 27 23.96 6.42 10.78
CA ASP A 27 24.83 6.99 9.76
C ASP A 27 24.43 6.54 8.35
N VAL A 28 24.12 5.25 8.17
CA VAL A 28 23.62 4.72 6.90
C VAL A 28 22.31 5.40 6.48
N LEU A 29 21.39 5.63 7.43
CA LEU A 29 20.15 6.38 7.17
C LEU A 29 20.44 7.80 6.68
N LEU A 30 21.33 8.52 7.36
CA LEU A 30 21.70 9.89 6.98
C LEU A 30 22.36 9.94 5.60
N LEU A 31 23.25 8.99 5.29
CA LEU A 31 23.88 8.87 3.98
C LEU A 31 22.84 8.60 2.88
N LEU A 32 21.90 7.69 3.12
CA LEU A 32 20.81 7.39 2.19
C LEU A 32 19.87 8.58 2.00
N GLN A 33 19.57 9.34 3.06
CA GLN A 33 18.75 10.55 2.96
C GLN A 33 19.45 11.63 2.12
N ASN A 34 20.73 11.87 2.38
CA ASN A 34 21.53 12.79 1.58
C ASN A 34 21.65 12.34 0.12
N LEU A 35 21.84 11.04 -0.13
CA LEU A 35 21.91 10.49 -1.48
C LEU A 35 20.59 10.69 -2.22
N ILE A 36 19.46 10.31 -1.63
CA ILE A 36 18.14 10.42 -2.26
C ILE A 36 17.78 11.89 -2.54
N ALA A 37 18.12 12.80 -1.62
CA ALA A 37 17.86 14.22 -1.79
C ALA A 37 18.73 14.85 -2.89
N ARG A 38 20.01 14.45 -3.01
CA ARG A 38 20.93 14.97 -4.03
C ARG A 38 20.66 14.37 -5.41
N GLU A 39 20.33 13.09 -5.47
CA GLU A 39 20.13 12.32 -6.71
C GLU A 39 18.65 12.20 -7.10
N GLU A 40 17.90 13.30 -6.97
CA GLU A 40 16.46 13.33 -7.27
C GLU A 40 16.14 12.82 -8.68
N VAL A 41 16.93 13.22 -9.67
CA VAL A 41 16.73 12.83 -11.08
C VAL A 41 16.88 11.32 -11.24
N THR A 42 17.98 10.78 -10.71
CA THR A 42 18.31 9.36 -10.76
C THR A 42 17.24 8.52 -10.06
N VAL A 43 16.83 8.93 -8.86
CA VAL A 43 15.75 8.27 -8.10
C VAL A 43 14.44 8.29 -8.87
N LYS A 44 14.07 9.43 -9.46
CA LYS A 44 12.85 9.52 -10.29
C LYS A 44 12.93 8.61 -11.51
N LEU A 45 14.10 8.43 -12.13
CA LEU A 45 14.28 7.49 -13.24
C LEU A 45 14.12 6.04 -12.80
N VAL A 46 14.69 5.68 -11.64
CA VAL A 46 14.49 4.34 -11.04
C VAL A 46 13.01 4.09 -10.76
N LEU A 47 12.31 5.04 -10.14
CA LEU A 47 10.88 4.95 -9.89
C LEU A 47 10.07 4.85 -11.19
N ASP A 48 10.48 5.55 -12.24
CA ASP A 48 9.83 5.48 -13.55
C ASP A 48 9.99 4.11 -14.21
N ALA A 49 11.20 3.56 -14.16
CA ALA A 49 11.49 2.21 -14.68
C ALA A 49 10.70 1.14 -13.91
N LEU A 50 10.69 1.23 -12.57
CA LEU A 50 9.92 0.34 -11.71
C LEU A 50 8.43 0.41 -12.02
N TYR A 51 7.89 1.60 -12.26
CA TYR A 51 6.50 1.77 -12.62
C TYR A 51 6.15 1.14 -13.96
N GLN A 52 7.00 1.34 -14.98
CA GLN A 52 6.77 0.78 -16.31
C GLN A 52 6.73 -0.75 -16.29
N VAL A 53 7.74 -1.37 -15.66
CA VAL A 53 7.82 -2.84 -15.58
C VAL A 53 6.76 -3.39 -14.63
N GLY A 54 6.61 -2.77 -13.46
CA GLY A 54 5.70 -3.23 -12.41
C GLY A 54 4.23 -3.15 -12.80
N SER A 55 3.80 -2.03 -13.41
CA SER A 55 2.40 -1.86 -13.83
C SER A 55 2.01 -2.88 -14.89
N ILE A 56 2.83 -3.08 -15.93
CA ILE A 56 2.54 -4.04 -16.99
C ILE A 56 2.52 -5.47 -16.46
N ASN A 57 3.50 -5.84 -15.63
CA ASN A 57 3.60 -7.19 -15.08
C ASN A 57 2.42 -7.51 -14.16
N LEU A 58 2.07 -6.58 -13.26
CA LEU A 58 0.93 -6.73 -12.35
C LEU A 58 -0.39 -6.83 -13.11
N ILE A 59 -0.59 -6.01 -14.15
CA ILE A 59 -1.79 -6.06 -14.99
C ILE A 59 -1.90 -7.41 -15.70
N ASN A 60 -0.79 -7.91 -16.27
CA ASN A 60 -0.78 -9.19 -16.97
C ASN A 60 -1.04 -10.37 -16.02
N GLN A 61 -0.49 -10.33 -14.80
CA GLN A 61 -0.69 -11.41 -13.82
C GLN A 61 -2.10 -11.40 -13.23
N LYS A 62 -2.67 -10.22 -12.95
CA LYS A 62 -3.91 -10.08 -12.20
C LYS A 62 -5.16 -10.06 -13.08
N PHE A 63 -5.06 -9.63 -14.35
CA PHE A 63 -6.20 -9.47 -15.25
C PHE A 63 -6.06 -10.34 -16.50
N ARG A 64 -6.78 -11.47 -16.49
CA ARG A 64 -6.81 -12.45 -17.58
C ARG A 64 -7.68 -12.03 -18.76
N SER A 65 -8.65 -11.14 -18.56
CA SER A 65 -9.55 -10.68 -19.61
C SER A 65 -8.89 -9.64 -20.53
N ARG A 66 -9.04 -9.83 -21.84
CA ARG A 66 -8.34 -9.05 -22.87
C ARG A 66 -8.75 -7.57 -22.89
N THR A 67 -10.01 -7.28 -22.62
CA THR A 67 -10.56 -5.91 -22.58
C THR A 67 -10.09 -5.14 -21.34
N LEU A 68 -10.20 -5.74 -20.14
CA LEU A 68 -9.71 -5.12 -18.90
C LEU A 68 -8.19 -4.96 -18.90
N ASN A 69 -7.45 -5.94 -19.41
CA ASN A 69 -5.99 -5.83 -19.53
C ASN A 69 -5.60 -4.64 -20.43
N ARG A 70 -6.31 -4.44 -21.55
CA ARG A 70 -6.05 -3.32 -22.47
C ARG A 70 -6.42 -1.97 -21.84
N SER A 71 -7.56 -1.87 -21.15
CA SER A 71 -7.94 -0.62 -20.47
C SER A 71 -6.97 -0.28 -19.34
N LEU A 72 -6.59 -1.24 -18.50
CA LEU A 72 -5.62 -1.01 -17.42
C LEU A 72 -4.24 -0.61 -17.95
N LYS A 73 -3.79 -1.16 -19.07
CA LYS A 73 -2.53 -0.74 -19.72
C LYS A 73 -2.59 0.69 -20.25
N LEU A 74 -3.76 1.17 -20.68
CA LEU A 74 -3.93 2.57 -21.04
C LEU A 74 -3.92 3.46 -19.81
N ILE A 75 -4.62 3.04 -18.74
CA ILE A 75 -4.67 3.75 -17.47
C ILE A 75 -3.27 3.83 -16.84
N SER A 76 -2.44 2.79 -16.93
CA SER A 76 -1.07 2.86 -16.43
C SER A 76 -0.22 3.87 -17.21
N LYS A 77 -0.41 4.00 -18.52
CA LYS A 77 0.29 5.02 -19.31
C LYS A 77 -0.17 6.43 -18.98
N THR A 78 -1.48 6.65 -18.78
CA THR A 78 -2.03 7.99 -18.50
C THR A 78 -1.82 8.44 -17.07
N SER A 79 -1.75 7.52 -16.10
CA SER A 79 -1.49 7.83 -14.69
C SER A 79 -0.01 7.99 -14.35
N LYS A 80 0.90 7.74 -15.31
CA LYS A 80 2.35 7.88 -15.17
C LYS A 80 2.83 9.22 -14.54
N PRO A 81 2.42 10.41 -15.01
CA PRO A 81 2.90 11.68 -14.43
C PRO A 81 2.42 11.90 -13.00
N VAL A 82 1.19 11.46 -12.69
CA VAL A 82 0.62 11.56 -11.34
C VAL A 82 1.36 10.62 -10.39
N PHE A 83 1.59 9.37 -10.83
CA PHE A 83 2.41 8.40 -10.09
C PHE A 83 3.80 8.97 -9.83
N ARG A 84 4.46 9.58 -10.81
CA ARG A 84 5.81 10.15 -10.65
C ARG A 84 5.88 11.18 -9.52
N ILE A 85 4.90 12.08 -9.44
CA ILE A 85 4.83 13.09 -8.36
C ILE A 85 4.59 12.43 -7.00
N PHE A 86 3.64 11.49 -6.95
CA PHE A 86 3.28 10.81 -5.72
C PHE A 86 4.42 9.92 -5.20
N ALA A 87 4.99 9.10 -6.08
CA ALA A 87 6.11 8.21 -5.79
C ALA A 87 7.32 8.99 -5.30
N TRP A 88 7.64 10.13 -5.94
CA TRP A 88 8.72 11.00 -5.46
C TRP A 88 8.44 11.54 -4.06
N ARG A 89 7.24 12.11 -3.82
CA ARG A 89 6.90 12.64 -2.50
C ARG A 89 6.92 11.58 -1.40
N TRP A 90 6.45 10.38 -1.70
CA TRP A 90 6.46 9.26 -0.76
C TRP A 90 7.87 8.74 -0.52
N PHE A 91 8.65 8.54 -1.59
CA PHE A 91 10.00 7.98 -1.51
C PHE A 91 11.00 8.95 -0.89
N ASN A 92 10.90 10.25 -1.16
CA ASN A 92 11.75 11.24 -0.49
C ASN A 92 11.50 11.31 1.03
N LYS A 93 10.29 10.96 1.49
CA LYS A 93 9.95 10.93 2.93
C LYS A 93 10.31 9.62 3.61
N ASN A 94 10.10 8.48 2.94
CA ASN A 94 10.15 7.16 3.57
C ASN A 94 11.23 6.24 2.99
N GLY A 95 11.75 6.55 1.80
CA GLY A 95 12.64 5.67 1.03
C GLY A 95 13.93 5.34 1.77
N SER A 96 14.56 6.35 2.37
CA SER A 96 15.79 6.15 3.16
C SER A 96 15.56 5.17 4.32
N GLN A 97 14.47 5.37 5.08
CA GLN A 97 14.13 4.47 6.19
C GLN A 97 13.81 3.06 5.71
N LEU A 98 13.07 2.89 4.61
CA LEU A 98 12.76 1.58 4.07
C LEU A 98 14.01 0.83 3.62
N ILE A 99 14.94 1.51 2.96
CA ILE A 99 16.21 0.92 2.53
C ILE A 99 17.06 0.57 3.74
N THR A 100 17.19 1.48 4.72
CA THR A 100 17.96 1.22 5.94
C THR A 100 17.38 0.03 6.72
N ASN A 101 16.07 -0.03 6.91
CA ASN A 101 15.42 -1.14 7.62
C ASN A 101 15.57 -2.46 6.87
N TRP A 102 15.48 -2.43 5.54
CA TRP A 102 15.72 -3.61 4.72
C TRP A 102 17.17 -4.09 4.84
N LEU A 103 18.14 -3.17 4.73
CA LEU A 103 19.57 -3.48 4.91
C LEU A 103 19.84 -4.04 6.32
N GLN A 104 19.29 -3.42 7.35
CA GLN A 104 19.36 -3.89 8.73
C GLN A 104 18.82 -5.31 8.85
N SER A 105 17.65 -5.60 8.26
CA SER A 105 17.07 -6.95 8.25
C SER A 105 17.94 -8.01 7.56
N GLN A 106 18.83 -7.63 6.64
CA GLN A 106 19.74 -8.57 5.98
C GLN A 106 20.99 -8.84 6.83
N VAL A 107 21.42 -7.88 7.65
CA VAL A 107 22.62 -8.01 8.50
C VAL A 107 22.30 -8.52 9.91
N THR A 108 21.03 -8.42 10.35
CA THR A 108 20.58 -9.02 11.60
C THR A 108 20.41 -10.54 11.41
N PHE A 109 21.47 -11.28 11.71
CA PHE A 109 21.38 -12.73 11.82
C PHE A 109 20.64 -13.09 13.10
N LYS A 110 19.49 -13.77 12.98
CA LYS A 110 18.87 -14.42 14.14
C LYS A 110 19.79 -15.56 14.58
N SER A 111 20.55 -15.36 15.66
CA SER A 111 21.22 -16.46 16.34
C SER A 111 20.14 -17.39 16.88
N THR A 112 19.90 -18.49 16.16
CA THR A 112 19.09 -19.61 16.62
C THR A 112 19.85 -20.31 17.74
N GLU A 113 19.73 -19.80 18.96
CA GLU A 113 19.99 -20.55 20.18
C GLU A 113 18.72 -20.56 21.02
N GLN A 114 17.99 -21.65 20.82
CA GLN A 114 16.87 -22.12 21.62
C GLN A 114 17.40 -22.69 22.96
N PRO A 115 16.69 -22.47 24.08
CA PRO A 115 16.29 -23.63 24.87
C PRO A 115 14.78 -23.61 25.17
N GLN A 116 14.04 -24.43 24.42
CA GLN A 116 12.62 -24.77 24.61
C GLN A 116 12.49 -26.07 25.42
N ALA A 117 13.45 -26.36 26.30
CA ALA A 117 13.48 -27.59 27.09
C ALA A 117 13.59 -27.26 28.59
N ALA A 118 12.52 -26.70 29.17
CA ALA A 118 12.19 -26.83 30.59
C ALA A 118 10.81 -26.23 30.85
N LYS A 119 9.99 -26.94 31.63
CA LYS A 119 8.74 -26.52 32.29
C LYS A 119 7.44 -26.84 31.54
N ALA A 120 7.21 -28.13 31.32
CA ALA A 120 5.94 -28.69 31.78
C ALA A 120 6.06 -28.94 33.29
N GLU A 121 4.99 -28.60 34.02
CA GLU A 121 4.61 -29.14 35.33
C GLU A 121 5.41 -28.72 36.58
N LEU A 122 4.95 -27.67 37.26
CA LEU A 122 4.69 -27.69 38.72
C LEU A 122 3.60 -26.65 39.05
N VAL A 123 2.41 -27.15 39.37
CA VAL A 123 1.28 -26.46 40.00
C VAL A 123 1.57 -26.34 41.51
N LEU A 124 1.56 -25.13 42.08
CA LEU A 124 0.79 -24.76 43.29
C LEU A 124 1.04 -23.28 43.72
N GLU A 125 -0.06 -22.61 44.04
CA GLU A 125 -0.22 -21.62 45.13
C GLU A 125 0.08 -20.10 44.94
N ASN A 126 -1.04 -19.37 44.77
CA ASN A 126 -1.47 -18.08 45.36
C ASN A 126 -0.79 -16.72 45.05
N PRO A 127 -1.57 -15.61 45.01
CA PRO A 127 -1.21 -14.31 44.47
C PRO A 127 -0.73 -13.35 45.57
N GLU A 128 0.04 -12.34 45.18
CA GLU A 128 -0.04 -10.93 45.63
C GLU A 128 1.11 -10.13 44.97
N ILE A 129 0.80 -9.20 44.06
CA ILE A 129 0.86 -7.74 44.23
C ILE A 129 2.24 -7.09 43.94
N ASN A 130 2.23 -6.27 42.86
CA ASN A 130 3.07 -5.10 42.51
C ASN A 130 4.58 -5.31 42.29
N LEU A 131 5.29 -4.62 41.39
CA LEU A 131 5.13 -3.27 40.84
C LEU A 131 5.96 -3.17 39.52
N ASN A 132 5.58 -2.22 38.67
CA ASN A 132 6.40 -1.57 37.62
C ASN A 132 6.16 -2.01 36.16
N TYR A 133 5.04 -1.55 35.61
CA TYR A 133 4.83 -1.44 34.16
C TYR A 133 5.27 -0.05 33.72
N PRO A 134 6.17 0.10 32.72
CA PRO A 134 6.59 1.41 32.25
C PRO A 134 5.41 2.14 31.56
N PRO A 135 5.32 3.47 31.65
CA PRO A 135 4.25 4.22 31.01
C PRO A 135 4.33 4.04 29.49
N LYS A 136 3.24 3.53 28.90
CA LYS A 136 3.07 3.50 27.43
C LYS A 136 3.21 4.93 26.89
N PRO A 137 4.07 5.18 25.89
CA PRO A 137 4.29 6.53 25.40
C PRO A 137 3.00 7.11 24.80
N GLN A 138 2.61 8.29 25.32
CA GLN A 138 1.45 9.08 24.91
C GLN A 138 1.46 9.55 23.44
N TYR A 139 2.48 9.19 22.66
CA TYR A 139 2.55 9.45 21.21
C TYR A 139 1.50 8.66 20.42
N GLN A 140 1.22 7.42 20.81
CA GLN A 140 0.32 6.57 20.01
C GLN A 140 -1.15 6.99 20.12
N LEU A 141 -1.59 7.58 21.23
CA LEU A 141 -3.00 7.96 21.43
C LEU A 141 -3.39 9.22 20.63
N GLN A 142 -2.44 10.11 20.36
CA GLN A 142 -2.66 11.30 19.53
C GLN A 142 -2.64 10.97 18.03
N GLU A 143 -1.87 9.96 17.61
CA GLU A 143 -1.78 9.55 16.20
C GLU A 143 -3.00 8.76 15.70
N VAL A 144 -3.68 7.98 16.55
CA VAL A 144 -4.86 7.20 16.09
C VAL A 144 -6.05 8.08 15.72
N LYS A 145 -6.13 9.31 16.26
CA LYS A 145 -7.24 10.22 15.97
C LYS A 145 -7.03 10.96 14.65
N HIS A 146 -5.78 11.27 14.30
CA HIS A 146 -5.44 11.97 13.08
C HIS A 146 -5.46 11.07 11.83
N LEU A 147 -5.11 9.78 11.97
CA LEU A 147 -5.17 8.82 10.87
C LEU A 147 -6.60 8.42 10.47
N ARG A 148 -7.59 8.54 11.37
CA ARG A 148 -8.99 8.21 11.04
C ARG A 148 -9.67 9.28 10.17
N SER A 149 -9.29 10.55 10.31
CA SER A 149 -9.93 11.66 9.59
C SER A 149 -9.56 11.71 8.10
N GLN A 150 -8.30 11.41 7.76
CA GLN A 150 -7.86 11.39 6.35
C GLN A 150 -8.47 10.24 5.54
N VAL A 151 -8.75 9.10 6.18
CA VAL A 151 -9.38 7.95 5.51
C VAL A 151 -10.87 8.24 5.23
N THR A 152 -11.56 9.01 6.09
CA THR A 152 -12.97 9.38 5.85
C THR A 152 -13.13 10.37 4.70
N LEU A 153 -12.22 11.34 4.56
CA LEU A 153 -12.26 12.32 3.45
C LEU A 153 -11.95 11.67 2.10
N LEU A 154 -10.96 10.78 2.03
CA LEU A 154 -10.67 10.02 0.81
C LEU A 154 -11.80 9.05 0.44
N THR A 155 -12.41 8.39 1.43
CA THR A 155 -13.55 7.49 1.19
C THR A 155 -14.77 8.26 0.68
N GLY A 156 -15.01 9.47 1.19
CA GLY A 156 -16.10 10.34 0.72
C GLY A 156 -15.93 10.79 -0.74
N ILE A 157 -14.71 11.21 -1.13
CA ILE A 157 -14.41 11.59 -2.53
C ILE A 157 -14.53 10.37 -3.45
N LEU A 158 -14.02 9.21 -3.03
CA LEU A 158 -14.10 7.98 -3.82
C LEU A 158 -15.55 7.54 -4.02
N ALA A 159 -16.37 7.57 -2.97
CA ALA A 159 -17.80 7.29 -3.07
C ALA A 159 -18.51 8.27 -4.00
N GLY A 160 -18.21 9.58 -3.90
CA GLY A 160 -18.77 10.60 -4.78
C GLY A 160 -18.45 10.38 -6.26
N VAL A 161 -17.20 10.05 -6.59
CA VAL A 161 -16.79 9.74 -7.97
C VAL A 161 -17.50 8.49 -8.47
N VAL A 162 -17.57 7.42 -7.67
CA VAL A 162 -18.27 6.18 -8.07
C VAL A 162 -19.76 6.43 -8.31
N THR A 163 -20.42 7.27 -7.51
CA THR A 163 -21.84 7.60 -7.72
C THR A 163 -22.06 8.46 -8.97
N VAL A 164 -21.21 9.46 -9.23
CA VAL A 164 -21.34 10.32 -10.43
C VAL A 164 -21.06 9.52 -11.71
N PHE A 165 -20.00 8.71 -11.73
CA PHE A 165 -19.71 7.86 -12.90
C PHE A 165 -20.71 6.72 -13.04
N GLY A 166 -21.11 6.05 -11.95
CA GLY A 166 -22.12 4.99 -11.96
C GLY A 166 -23.49 5.49 -12.46
N GLY A 167 -23.94 6.65 -11.96
CA GLY A 167 -25.16 7.30 -12.42
C GLY A 167 -25.09 7.71 -13.90
N SER A 168 -23.94 8.22 -14.35
CA SER A 168 -23.73 8.58 -15.76
C SER A 168 -23.76 7.37 -16.69
N PHE A 169 -23.21 6.22 -16.29
CA PHE A 169 -23.23 4.98 -17.08
C PHE A 169 -24.64 4.36 -17.15
N ILE A 170 -25.40 4.38 -16.04
CA ILE A 170 -26.79 3.89 -16.01
C ILE A 170 -27.70 4.77 -16.88
N TRP A 171 -27.53 6.10 -16.82
CA TRP A 171 -28.28 7.02 -17.66
C TRP A 171 -27.97 6.82 -19.15
N LEU A 172 -26.68 6.65 -19.51
CA LEU A 172 -26.28 6.41 -20.91
C LEU A 172 -26.86 5.10 -21.45
N GLY A 173 -26.87 4.02 -20.66
CA GLY A 173 -27.50 2.75 -21.04
C GLY A 173 -29.00 2.88 -21.29
N SER A 174 -29.73 3.56 -20.39
CA SER A 174 -31.17 3.78 -20.55
C SER A 174 -31.52 4.69 -21.74
N SER A 175 -30.65 5.64 -22.08
CA SER A 175 -30.83 6.51 -23.25
C SER A 175 -30.66 5.75 -24.57
N LEU A 176 -29.77 4.76 -24.59
CA LEU A 176 -29.51 3.96 -25.79
C LEU A 176 -30.72 3.06 -26.11
N GLU A 177 -31.32 2.44 -25.11
CA GLU A 177 -32.51 1.60 -25.24
C GLU A 177 -33.72 2.36 -25.81
N ARG A 178 -33.90 3.63 -25.41
CA ARG A 178 -34.95 4.50 -25.96
C ARG A 178 -34.78 4.76 -27.46
N SER A 179 -33.56 5.06 -27.91
CA SER A 179 -33.30 5.33 -29.34
C SER A 179 -33.48 4.09 -30.23
N HIS A 180 -33.27 2.88 -29.68
CA HIS A 180 -33.55 1.64 -30.40
C HIS A 180 -35.05 1.39 -30.56
N MET A 181 -35.85 1.66 -29.52
CA MET A 181 -37.30 1.50 -29.61
C MET A 181 -37.94 2.50 -30.58
N GLU A 182 -37.51 3.75 -30.57
CA GLU A 182 -38.00 4.75 -31.54
C GLU A 182 -37.70 4.33 -32.98
N ARG A 183 -36.49 3.85 -33.27
CA ARG A 183 -36.15 3.36 -34.62
C ARG A 183 -36.93 2.11 -35.02
N ILE A 184 -37.22 1.19 -34.09
CA ILE A 184 -38.02 0.00 -34.40
C ILE A 184 -39.46 0.39 -34.71
N VAL A 185 -40.04 1.32 -33.93
CA VAL A 185 -41.39 1.82 -34.19
C VAL A 185 -41.45 2.55 -35.53
N GLU A 186 -40.48 3.41 -35.83
CA GLU A 186 -40.41 4.13 -37.10
C GLU A 186 -40.31 3.16 -38.30
N LEU A 187 -39.41 2.18 -38.24
CA LEU A 187 -39.28 1.16 -39.29
C LEU A 187 -40.56 0.34 -39.45
N GLN A 188 -41.22 -0.03 -38.36
CA GLN A 188 -42.47 -0.76 -38.42
C GLN A 188 -43.59 0.08 -39.06
N THR A 189 -43.65 1.38 -38.75
CA THR A 189 -44.61 2.28 -39.38
C THR A 189 -44.36 2.46 -40.86
N GLN A 190 -43.09 2.62 -41.28
CA GLN A 190 -42.73 2.74 -42.69
C GLN A 190 -43.07 1.46 -43.47
N VAL A 191 -42.78 0.28 -42.92
CA VAL A 191 -43.14 -1.00 -43.54
C VAL A 191 -44.66 -1.12 -43.68
N LYS A 192 -45.42 -0.80 -42.62
CA LYS A 192 -46.89 -0.87 -42.66
C LYS A 192 -47.51 0.11 -43.65
N THR A 193 -46.93 1.30 -43.82
CA THR A 193 -47.37 2.25 -44.86
C THR A 193 -47.03 1.77 -46.25
N LEU A 194 -45.86 1.13 -46.44
CA LEU A 194 -45.47 0.57 -47.72
C LEU A 194 -46.40 -0.59 -48.11
N GLU A 195 -46.69 -1.49 -47.16
CA GLU A 195 -47.61 -2.61 -47.36
C GLU A 195 -49.03 -2.14 -47.69
N ALA A 196 -49.52 -1.10 -47.00
CA ALA A 196 -50.83 -0.52 -47.29
C ALA A 196 -50.88 0.11 -48.70
N SER A 197 -49.82 0.79 -49.13
CA SER A 197 -49.73 1.37 -50.48
C SER A 197 -49.58 0.33 -51.61
N VAL A 198 -49.06 -0.86 -51.30
CA VAL A 198 -48.91 -1.97 -52.25
C VAL A 198 -50.20 -2.80 -52.36
N ASN A 199 -51.07 -2.76 -51.35
CA ASN A 199 -52.35 -3.49 -51.31
C ASN A 199 -53.57 -2.64 -51.70
N GLU A 200 -53.40 -1.39 -52.15
CA GLU A 200 -54.49 -0.66 -52.80
C GLU A 200 -54.67 -1.17 -54.25
N PRO A 201 -55.90 -1.57 -54.65
CA PRO A 201 -56.19 -2.20 -55.94
C PRO A 201 -56.16 -1.25 -57.14
#